data_AF-A0A4S4F1A8-F1
#
_entry.id   AF-A0A4S4F1A8-F1
#
_cell.length_a   1.000
_cell.length_b   1.000
_cell.length_c   1.000
_cell.angle_alpha   90.00
_cell.angle_beta   90.00
_cell.angle_gamma   90.00
#
_symmetry.space_group_name_H-M   'P 1'
#
loop_
_entity.id
_entity.type
_entity.pdbx_description
1 polymer ?
#
loop_
_entity_poly.entity_id
_entity_poly.type
_entity_poly.pdbx_seq_one_letter_code
_entity_poly.pdbx_strand_id
1 'polypeptide(L)'
;MALWVSSSFEKLVIVMIVLVLVHHHHLANGNANENIENRVSGCDLFQGSWVEDISNPPQYNATTCPFIEKEFNCQNNGRPDHNYLYYSWHPTSCDLPRWDFIQVGSKVMKDMDRMVAFEMALGTWGAWVDTNIDPTKTMVFFQGISPNHYNGSDWNEPNAKQCQGQMTPVLGSIYPGQYPPAVAVVKRALSKIKKPVTLLDITTLSLLRKDGHPSIYGIGGASGMDCTHWCIAGVPDTWNQILYNLIIWHKL
;
A
#
# COMPACT_ATOMS: atom_id res chain seq x y z
N MET A 1 -32.42 5.98 5.65
CA MET A 1 -33.01 4.87 4.87
C MET A 1 -32.26 3.62 5.26
N ALA A 2 -32.81 2.85 6.19
CA ALA A 2 -32.21 1.60 6.67
C ALA A 2 -32.60 0.48 5.70
N LEU A 3 -31.62 -0.14 5.05
CA LEU A 3 -31.86 -1.31 4.22
C LEU A 3 -31.48 -2.57 5.00
N TRP A 4 -32.51 -3.30 5.39
CA TRP A 4 -32.45 -4.72 5.75
C TRP A 4 -31.83 -5.51 4.60
N VAL A 5 -30.75 -6.25 4.85
CA VAL A 5 -30.23 -7.26 3.91
C VAL A 5 -30.63 -8.64 4.43
N SER A 6 -31.65 -9.18 3.77
CA SER A 6 -32.11 -10.56 3.85
C SER A 6 -30.99 -11.55 3.50
N SER A 7 -30.99 -12.68 4.21
CA SER A 7 -30.05 -13.79 4.14
C SER A 7 -29.95 -14.41 2.74
N SER A 8 -28.81 -14.24 2.07
CA SER A 8 -28.18 -15.19 1.12
C SER A 8 -26.93 -14.55 0.51
N PHE A 9 -25.86 -14.42 1.30
CA PHE A 9 -24.53 -14.03 0.82
C PHE A 9 -23.57 -15.22 0.97
N GLU A 10 -23.65 -16.20 0.07
CA GLU A 10 -22.60 -17.22 -0.13
C GLU A 10 -21.59 -16.80 -1.21
N LYS A 11 -21.21 -15.53 -1.27
CA LYS A 11 -20.07 -15.10 -2.11
C LYS A 11 -19.07 -14.39 -1.23
N LEU A 12 -18.09 -15.18 -0.81
CA LEU A 12 -16.88 -14.77 -0.12
C LEU A 12 -16.20 -13.65 -0.92
N VAL A 13 -16.35 -12.40 -0.46
CA VAL A 13 -15.46 -11.32 -0.88
C VAL A 13 -14.15 -11.57 -0.15
N ILE A 14 -13.23 -12.30 -0.79
CA ILE A 14 -11.87 -12.44 -0.28
C ILE A 14 -11.19 -11.08 -0.49
N VAL A 15 -11.24 -10.22 0.52
CA VAL A 15 -10.30 -9.11 0.63
C VAL A 15 -8.95 -9.75 0.96
N MET A 16 -8.12 -9.98 -0.06
CA MET A 16 -6.73 -10.36 0.15
C MET A 16 -5.99 -9.15 0.70
N ILE A 17 -6.03 -8.98 2.03
CA ILE A 17 -4.93 -8.36 2.73
C ILE A 17 -3.76 -9.32 2.53
N VAL A 18 -2.82 -8.97 1.66
CA VAL A 18 -1.55 -9.68 1.53
C VAL A 18 -0.75 -9.41 2.80
N LEU A 19 -1.09 -10.12 3.88
CA LEU A 19 -0.13 -10.46 4.93
C LEU A 19 0.66 -11.63 4.36
N VAL A 20 1.88 -11.37 3.90
CA VAL A 20 2.83 -12.43 3.57
C VAL A 20 3.15 -13.19 4.86
N LEU A 21 2.38 -14.23 5.14
CA LEU A 21 2.72 -15.29 6.08
C LEU A 21 2.68 -16.60 5.32
N VAL A 22 3.74 -16.85 4.54
CA VAL A 22 3.98 -18.19 3.98
C VAL A 22 4.84 -18.93 4.99
N HIS A 23 4.23 -19.80 5.79
CA HIS A 23 4.82 -21.07 6.23
C HIS A 23 3.68 -22.11 6.24
N HIS A 24 3.62 -22.94 5.21
CA HIS A 24 2.93 -24.22 5.23
C HIS A 24 3.96 -25.30 4.91
N HIS A 25 4.36 -26.07 5.92
CA HIS A 25 4.94 -27.39 5.73
C HIS A 25 3.91 -28.42 6.19
N HIS A 26 3.53 -29.31 5.28
CA HIS A 26 2.65 -30.46 5.53
C HIS A 26 3.39 -31.57 6.31
N LEU A 27 2.71 -32.06 7.34
CA LEU A 27 2.78 -33.33 8.08
C LEU A 27 3.89 -34.35 7.73
N ALA A 28 4.73 -34.64 8.73
CA ALA A 28 5.27 -35.98 8.96
C ALA A 28 5.16 -36.32 10.46
N ASN A 29 4.53 -37.45 10.74
CA ASN A 29 4.21 -37.99 12.06
C ASN A 29 5.50 -38.45 12.78
N GLY A 30 5.73 -38.00 14.02
CA GLY A 30 6.84 -38.49 14.84
C GLY A 30 6.98 -37.73 16.16
N ASN A 31 6.62 -38.38 17.26
CA ASN A 31 6.78 -37.93 18.65
C ASN A 31 8.20 -37.42 18.95
N ALA A 32 8.35 -36.11 19.17
CA ALA A 32 9.44 -35.55 19.96
C ALA A 32 9.15 -34.09 20.37
N ASN A 33 8.97 -33.91 21.68
CA ASN A 33 9.26 -32.71 22.45
C ASN A 33 8.38 -31.46 22.26
N GLU A 34 7.45 -31.36 23.21
CA GLU A 34 6.75 -30.22 23.81
C GLU A 34 7.65 -29.03 24.24
N ASN A 35 8.70 -28.69 23.48
CA ASN A 35 9.74 -27.71 23.83
C ASN A 35 9.97 -26.61 22.76
N ILE A 36 9.11 -26.49 21.74
CA ILE A 36 9.28 -25.47 20.68
C ILE A 36 8.42 -24.22 20.93
N GLU A 37 7.27 -24.33 21.59
CA GLU A 37 6.42 -23.17 21.92
C GLU A 37 7.02 -22.23 22.98
N ASN A 38 8.07 -22.64 23.69
CA ASN A 38 8.73 -21.85 24.74
C ASN A 38 9.95 -21.03 24.28
N ARG A 39 10.19 -20.84 22.97
CA ARG A 39 11.34 -20.06 22.44
C ARG A 39 11.00 -18.69 21.85
N VAL A 40 9.75 -18.22 21.91
CA VAL A 40 9.34 -16.89 21.39
C VAL A 40 8.85 -15.95 22.51
N SER A 41 9.09 -16.27 23.79
CA SER A 41 8.66 -15.45 24.94
C SER A 41 9.77 -14.61 25.60
N GLY A 42 10.95 -14.48 24.96
CA GLY A 42 12.12 -13.81 25.59
C GLY A 42 12.48 -12.43 25.06
N CYS A 43 11.96 -12.02 23.89
CA CYS A 43 12.30 -10.73 23.30
C CYS A 43 11.07 -9.88 23.02
N ASP A 44 10.84 -8.89 23.88
CA ASP A 44 9.90 -7.81 23.60
C ASP A 44 10.54 -6.86 22.57
N LEU A 45 10.10 -6.95 21.32
CA LEU A 45 10.61 -6.14 20.21
C LEU A 45 10.35 -4.64 20.39
N PHE A 46 9.43 -4.26 21.28
CA PHE A 46 9.04 -2.89 21.55
C PHE A 46 9.77 -2.29 22.76
N GLN A 47 10.56 -3.09 23.50
CA GLN A 47 11.37 -2.64 24.62
C GLN A 47 12.86 -2.59 24.25
N GLY A 48 13.39 -1.39 24.06
CA GLY A 48 14.75 -1.20 23.57
C GLY A 48 15.18 0.27 23.58
N SER A 49 16.20 0.58 22.78
CA SER A 49 16.69 1.95 22.61
C SER A 49 17.12 2.24 21.18
N TRP A 50 17.08 3.52 20.81
CA TRP A 50 17.70 4.00 19.57
C TRP A 50 19.19 4.20 19.82
N VAL A 51 20.02 3.53 19.03
CA VAL A 51 21.47 3.61 19.10
C VAL A 51 21.98 4.18 17.78
N GLU A 52 22.90 5.15 17.86
CA GLU A 52 23.61 5.64 16.68
C GLU A 52 24.59 4.57 16.21
N ASP A 53 24.41 4.12 14.97
CA ASP A 53 25.20 3.07 14.34
C ASP A 53 25.71 3.56 12.98
N ILE A 54 26.83 4.28 13.01
CA ILE A 54 27.50 4.80 11.81
C ILE A 54 27.98 3.66 10.90
N SER A 55 28.24 2.47 11.47
CA SER A 55 28.64 1.29 10.70
C SER A 55 27.49 0.68 9.90
N ASN A 56 26.26 1.13 10.16
CA ASN A 56 25.03 0.70 9.53
C ASN A 56 24.32 1.89 8.86
N PRO A 57 24.77 2.28 7.65
CA PRO A 57 24.19 3.40 6.93
C PRO A 57 22.71 3.14 6.56
N PRO A 58 21.94 4.21 6.29
CA PRO A 58 20.55 4.08 5.84
C PRO A 58 20.44 3.13 4.63
N GLN A 59 19.42 2.27 4.65
CA GLN A 59 19.22 1.21 3.66
C GLN A 59 19.05 1.74 2.22
N TYR A 60 18.62 2.99 2.06
CA TYR A 60 18.52 3.66 0.78
C TYR A 60 18.85 5.14 0.92
N ASN A 61 19.28 5.75 -0.18
CA ASN A 61 19.46 7.21 -0.25
C ASN A 61 18.18 7.84 -0.81
N ALA A 62 17.51 8.65 0.02
CA ALA A 62 16.24 9.24 -0.35
C ALA A 62 16.36 10.25 -1.50
N THR A 63 17.50 10.92 -1.64
CA THR A 63 17.74 11.92 -2.69
C THR A 63 17.82 11.31 -4.09
N THR A 64 18.24 10.04 -4.19
CA THR A 64 18.42 9.32 -5.45
C THR A 64 17.25 8.39 -5.80
N CYS A 65 16.30 8.19 -4.88
CA CYS A 65 15.17 7.29 -5.11
C CYS A 65 14.01 8.06 -5.79
N PRO A 66 13.70 7.81 -7.08
CA PRO A 66 12.74 8.62 -7.82
C PRO A 66 11.28 8.37 -7.39
N PHE A 67 11.04 7.41 -6.50
CA PHE A 67 9.71 7.02 -6.04
C PHE A 67 9.37 7.58 -4.65
N ILE A 68 10.33 8.18 -3.95
CA ILE A 68 10.03 8.80 -2.65
C ILE A 68 9.31 10.11 -2.93
N GLU A 69 8.08 10.18 -2.43
CA GLU A 69 7.25 11.37 -2.53
C GLU A 69 7.95 12.54 -1.84
N LYS A 70 7.75 13.75 -2.37
CA LYS A 70 8.53 14.94 -2.02
C LYS A 70 8.52 15.19 -0.52
N GLU A 71 7.42 14.88 0.15
CA GLU A 71 7.15 15.17 1.56
C GLU A 71 8.00 14.32 2.51
N PHE A 72 8.34 13.11 2.07
CA PHE A 72 9.20 12.19 2.80
C PHE A 72 10.68 12.40 2.48
N ASN A 73 11.00 13.17 1.43
CA ASN A 73 12.37 13.45 1.02
C ASN A 73 12.99 14.63 1.79
N CYS A 74 13.17 14.46 3.10
CA CYS A 74 13.65 15.52 4.00
C CYS A 74 14.96 16.17 3.52
N GLN A 75 15.89 15.37 2.98
CA GLN A 75 17.17 15.87 2.47
C GLN A 75 16.97 16.81 1.27
N ASN A 76 16.17 16.42 0.27
CA ASN A 76 15.84 17.30 -0.86
C ASN A 76 15.00 18.52 -0.44
N ASN A 77 14.25 18.42 0.66
CA ASN A 77 13.50 19.54 1.23
C ASN A 77 14.34 20.49 2.11
N GLY A 78 15.66 20.27 2.20
CA GLY A 78 16.58 21.18 2.88
C GLY A 78 16.76 20.93 4.38
N ARG A 79 16.42 19.74 4.88
CA ARG A 79 16.79 19.35 6.25
C ARG A 79 18.33 19.37 6.38
N PRO A 80 18.90 20.13 7.32
CA PRO A 80 20.36 20.34 7.37
C PRO A 80 21.13 19.18 8.02
N ASP A 81 20.52 18.48 8.97
CA ASP A 81 21.15 17.40 9.73
C ASP A 81 21.01 16.03 9.04
N HIS A 82 22.03 15.18 9.15
CA HIS A 82 22.10 13.85 8.53
C HIS A 82 22.23 12.70 9.52
N ASN A 83 22.56 12.99 10.79
CA ASN A 83 22.75 12.01 11.85
C ASN A 83 21.50 11.17 12.12
N TYR A 84 20.30 11.72 11.91
CA TYR A 84 19.03 10.99 12.06
C TYR A 84 18.95 9.72 11.20
N LEU A 85 19.69 9.67 10.08
CA LEU A 85 19.73 8.51 9.18
C LEU A 85 20.53 7.33 9.73
N TYR A 86 21.33 7.55 10.77
CA TYR A 86 22.26 6.57 11.34
C TYR A 86 21.78 6.04 12.70
N TYR A 87 20.51 6.19 13.05
CA TYR A 87 19.95 5.57 14.24
C TYR A 87 19.23 4.26 13.90
N SER A 88 19.51 3.20 14.67
CA SER A 88 18.84 1.90 14.59
C SER A 88 18.15 1.56 15.93
N TRP A 89 17.03 0.86 15.88
CA TRP A 89 16.34 0.37 17.07
C TRP A 89 16.92 -0.97 17.52
N HIS A 90 17.33 -1.06 18.78
CA HIS A 90 17.90 -2.26 19.40
C HIS A 90 17.01 -2.73 20.55
N PRO A 91 16.23 -3.82 20.38
CA PRO A 91 15.54 -4.46 21.50
C PRO A 91 16.53 -4.91 22.58
N THR A 92 16.08 -4.89 23.82
CA THR A 92 16.95 -5.17 24.98
C THR A 92 17.45 -6.61 25.00
N SER A 93 16.61 -7.53 24.53
CA SER A 93 16.81 -8.98 24.71
C SER A 93 17.12 -9.72 23.41
N CYS A 94 17.21 -9.02 22.27
CA CYS A 94 17.55 -9.63 20.99
C CYS A 94 17.96 -8.59 19.92
N ASP A 95 18.57 -9.09 18.85
CA ASP A 95 18.88 -8.30 17.67
C ASP A 95 17.75 -8.34 16.64
N LEU A 96 17.50 -7.22 15.95
CA LEU A 96 16.56 -7.17 14.84
C LEU A 96 17.24 -7.54 13.52
N PRO A 97 16.69 -8.51 12.75
CA PRO A 97 17.16 -8.76 11.40
C PRO A 97 16.81 -7.58 10.48
N ARG A 98 17.77 -7.13 9.67
CA ARG A 98 17.56 -6.05 8.70
C ARG A 98 16.60 -6.47 7.59
N TRP A 99 15.72 -5.55 7.20
CA TRP A 99 14.89 -5.65 5.99
C TRP A 99 15.71 -5.35 4.74
N ASP A 100 16.79 -6.09 4.53
CA ASP A 100 17.62 -5.92 3.34
C ASP A 100 17.18 -6.88 2.23
N PHE A 101 16.40 -7.91 2.52
CA PHE A 101 16.32 -9.05 1.63
C PHE A 101 14.93 -9.30 1.06
N ILE A 102 14.79 -9.11 -0.27
CA ILE A 102 13.63 -9.56 -1.02
C ILE A 102 13.95 -10.93 -1.62
N GLN A 103 13.11 -11.92 -1.31
CA GLN A 103 13.24 -13.27 -1.83
C GLN A 103 12.30 -13.48 -3.01
N VAL A 104 12.85 -13.86 -4.16
CA VAL A 104 12.10 -14.29 -5.35
C VAL A 104 12.48 -15.73 -5.65
N GLY A 105 11.58 -16.66 -5.36
CA GLY A 105 11.86 -18.09 -5.42
C GLY A 105 12.96 -18.47 -4.42
N SER A 106 14.07 -19.04 -4.89
CA SER A 106 15.23 -19.38 -4.06
C SER A 106 16.28 -18.28 -3.98
N LYS A 107 16.11 -17.16 -4.70
CA LYS A 107 17.08 -16.07 -4.74
C LYS A 107 16.73 -14.98 -3.74
N VAL A 108 17.70 -14.62 -2.92
CA VAL A 108 17.60 -13.54 -1.94
C VAL A 108 18.38 -12.33 -2.47
N MET A 109 17.77 -11.15 -2.51
CA MET A 109 18.35 -9.91 -3.08
C MET A 109 18.40 -8.80 -2.04
N LYS A 110 19.54 -8.12 -1.90
CA LYS A 110 19.82 -7.12 -0.85
C LYS A 110 19.10 -5.75 -1.01
N ASP A 111 18.50 -5.51 -2.18
CA ASP A 111 17.56 -4.40 -2.41
C ASP A 111 16.84 -4.69 -3.73
N MET A 112 15.69 -4.05 -3.93
CA MET A 112 14.97 -4.11 -5.19
C MET A 112 14.29 -2.78 -5.47
N ASP A 113 14.25 -2.40 -6.74
CA ASP A 113 13.37 -1.34 -7.20
C ASP A 113 11.91 -1.67 -6.80
N ARG A 114 11.23 -0.72 -6.15
CA ARG A 114 9.92 -0.96 -5.54
C ARG A 114 8.84 -1.16 -6.60
N MET A 115 8.96 -0.51 -7.77
CA MET A 115 8.04 -0.71 -8.89
C MET A 115 8.28 -2.05 -9.56
N VAL A 116 9.54 -2.50 -9.65
CA VAL A 116 9.85 -3.86 -10.12
C VAL A 116 9.35 -4.91 -9.13
N ALA A 117 9.55 -4.70 -7.83
CA ALA A 117 9.02 -5.58 -6.78
C ALA A 117 7.48 -5.65 -6.85
N PHE A 118 6.83 -4.51 -7.02
CA PHE A 118 5.38 -4.43 -7.18
C PHE A 118 4.90 -5.16 -8.46
N GLU A 119 5.59 -4.99 -9.60
CA GLU A 119 5.27 -5.72 -10.83
C GLU A 119 5.41 -7.24 -10.66
N MET A 120 6.46 -7.70 -9.95
CA MET A 120 6.64 -9.13 -9.65
C MET A 120 5.57 -9.68 -8.71
N ALA A 121 5.19 -8.91 -7.69
CA ALA A 121 4.11 -9.28 -6.77
C ALA A 121 2.78 -9.43 -7.51
N LEU A 122 2.44 -8.46 -8.37
CA LEU A 122 1.23 -8.54 -9.20
C LEU A 122 1.30 -9.68 -10.22
N GLY A 123 2.47 -9.98 -10.78
CA GLY A 123 2.67 -11.15 -11.65
C GLY A 123 2.41 -12.48 -10.91
N THR A 124 2.86 -12.58 -9.66
CA THR A 124 2.63 -13.76 -8.81
C THR A 124 1.14 -13.90 -8.48
N TRP A 125 0.49 -12.81 -8.10
CA TRP A 125 -0.96 -12.79 -7.88
C TRP A 125 -1.75 -13.12 -9.15
N GLY A 126 -1.36 -12.58 -10.31
CA GLY A 126 -1.98 -12.86 -11.59
C GLY A 126 -1.87 -14.34 -11.99
N ALA A 127 -0.71 -14.96 -11.79
CA ALA A 127 -0.53 -16.40 -12.00
C ALA A 127 -1.40 -17.24 -11.06
N TRP A 128 -1.57 -16.79 -9.81
CA TRP A 128 -2.49 -17.42 -8.87
C TRP A 128 -3.94 -17.31 -9.34
N VAL A 129 -4.37 -16.14 -9.85
CA VAL A 129 -5.70 -15.94 -10.43
C VAL A 129 -5.93 -16.92 -11.59
N ASP A 130 -5.00 -16.95 -12.54
CA ASP A 130 -5.05 -17.84 -13.71
C ASP A 130 -5.09 -19.32 -13.34
N THR A 131 -4.54 -19.70 -12.19
CA THR A 131 -4.57 -21.09 -11.71
C THR A 131 -5.86 -21.40 -10.94
N ASN A 132 -6.31 -20.51 -10.05
CA ASN A 132 -7.26 -20.87 -9.00
C ASN A 132 -8.69 -20.36 -9.20
N ILE A 133 -8.89 -19.32 -10.02
CA ILE A 133 -10.21 -18.68 -10.14
C ILE A 133 -11.08 -19.35 -11.21
N ASP A 134 -12.29 -19.77 -10.86
CA ASP A 134 -13.31 -20.17 -11.83
C ASP A 134 -14.12 -18.91 -12.24
N PRO A 135 -13.96 -18.39 -13.47
CA PRO A 135 -14.62 -17.15 -13.89
C PRO A 135 -16.15 -17.31 -14.04
N THR A 136 -16.66 -18.55 -14.06
CA THR A 136 -18.11 -18.80 -14.09
C THR A 136 -18.76 -18.60 -12.72
N LYS A 137 -17.96 -18.61 -11.64
CA LYS A 137 -18.44 -18.50 -10.25
C LYS A 137 -18.01 -17.21 -9.58
N THR A 138 -16.83 -16.71 -9.93
CA THR A 138 -16.14 -15.62 -9.24
C THR A 138 -15.79 -14.49 -10.20
N MET A 139 -16.19 -13.27 -9.83
CA MET A 139 -15.72 -12.03 -10.46
C MET A 139 -14.51 -11.51 -9.69
N VAL A 140 -13.46 -11.12 -10.40
CA VAL A 140 -12.25 -10.56 -9.79
C VAL A 140 -12.15 -9.09 -10.13
N PHE A 141 -12.02 -8.27 -9.10
CA PHE A 141 -11.77 -6.84 -9.22
C PHE A 141 -10.41 -6.52 -8.63
N PHE A 142 -9.67 -5.63 -9.29
CA PHE A 142 -8.45 -5.05 -8.75
C PHE A 142 -8.68 -3.56 -8.53
N GLN A 143 -8.50 -3.07 -7.30
CA GLN A 143 -8.60 -1.65 -7.02
C GLN A 143 -7.39 -0.91 -7.58
N GLY A 144 -7.62 0.14 -8.37
CA GLY A 144 -6.56 1.00 -8.88
C GLY A 144 -5.82 1.77 -7.78
N ILE A 145 -4.85 2.59 -8.18
CA ILE A 145 -4.01 3.34 -7.25
C ILE A 145 -4.82 4.49 -6.62
N SER A 146 -4.88 4.52 -5.29
CA SER A 146 -5.33 5.68 -4.53
C SER A 146 -4.21 6.73 -4.50
N PRO A 147 -4.40 7.93 -5.02
CA PRO A 147 -3.38 8.98 -5.02
C PRO A 147 -3.29 9.69 -3.66
N ASN A 148 -2.18 10.41 -3.46
CA ASN A 148 -2.04 11.44 -2.42
C ASN A 148 -2.20 12.84 -3.03
N HIS A 149 -2.29 13.88 -2.18
CA HIS A 149 -2.31 15.28 -2.59
C HIS A 149 -1.38 16.16 -1.76
N TYR A 150 -0.09 15.90 -1.85
CA TYR A 150 0.88 16.67 -1.09
C TYR A 150 1.54 17.84 -1.84
N ASN A 151 1.63 17.77 -3.17
CA ASN A 151 2.27 18.83 -3.95
C ASN A 151 1.23 19.67 -4.71
N GLY A 152 0.98 20.89 -4.24
CA GLY A 152 0.03 21.81 -4.86
C GLY A 152 0.28 22.13 -6.33
N SER A 153 1.53 22.02 -6.77
CA SER A 153 1.89 22.22 -8.17
C SER A 153 1.22 21.20 -9.09
N ASP A 154 0.90 20.00 -8.59
CA ASP A 154 0.26 18.93 -9.37
C ASP A 154 -1.19 19.26 -9.73
N TRP A 155 -1.82 20.22 -9.03
CA TRP A 155 -3.15 20.76 -9.36
C TRP A 155 -3.14 22.26 -9.67
N ASN A 156 -2.02 22.80 -10.15
CA ASN A 156 -1.84 24.20 -10.54
C ASN A 156 -1.99 25.23 -9.40
N GLU A 157 -1.79 24.82 -8.15
CA GLU A 157 -1.75 25.72 -6.99
C GLU A 157 -0.39 25.60 -6.26
N PRO A 158 0.71 26.12 -6.84
CA PRO A 158 2.06 25.91 -6.29
C PRO A 158 2.26 26.48 -4.87
N ASN A 159 1.42 27.43 -4.46
CA ASN A 159 1.45 28.02 -3.11
C ASN A 159 0.58 27.25 -2.10
N ALA A 160 -0.12 26.19 -2.51
CA ALA A 160 -0.91 25.38 -1.60
C ALA A 160 0.00 24.62 -0.63
N LYS A 161 -0.39 24.62 0.64
CA LYS A 161 0.28 23.85 1.70
C LYS A 161 -0.27 22.43 1.69
N GLN A 162 0.15 21.63 0.70
CA GLN A 162 -0.37 20.27 0.51
C GLN A 162 -1.90 20.31 0.34
N CYS A 163 -2.63 19.32 0.84
CA CYS A 163 -4.09 19.29 0.83
C CYS A 163 -4.76 20.21 1.87
N GLN A 164 -4.00 21.00 2.64
CA GLN A 164 -4.57 21.81 3.71
C GLN A 164 -5.45 22.95 3.18
N GLY A 165 -6.67 23.03 3.71
CA GLY A 165 -7.64 24.09 3.37
C GLY A 165 -8.27 23.94 1.99
N GLN A 166 -8.04 22.82 1.31
CA GLN A 166 -8.68 22.50 0.04
C GLN A 166 -10.13 22.12 0.28
N MET A 167 -11.07 22.87 -0.32
CA MET A 167 -12.51 22.70 -0.09
C MET A 167 -13.29 22.31 -1.35
N THR A 168 -12.61 22.30 -2.50
CA THR A 168 -13.22 21.97 -3.79
C THR A 168 -12.32 21.05 -4.61
N PRO A 169 -12.91 20.17 -5.43
CA PRO A 169 -12.14 19.32 -6.32
C PRO A 169 -11.44 20.15 -7.40
N VAL A 170 -10.47 19.53 -8.07
CA VAL A 170 -10.01 19.98 -9.38
C VAL A 170 -11.19 19.87 -10.34
N LEU A 171 -11.56 20.99 -10.97
CA LEU A 171 -12.71 21.04 -11.87
C LEU A 171 -12.40 20.38 -13.22
N GLY A 172 -13.40 19.72 -13.78
CA GLY A 172 -13.29 19.01 -15.06
C GLY A 172 -12.98 17.53 -14.89
N SER A 173 -12.49 16.90 -15.96
CA SER A 173 -12.21 15.46 -16.02
C SER A 173 -10.74 15.12 -16.25
N ILE A 174 -9.87 16.14 -16.33
CA ILE A 174 -8.45 15.99 -16.63
C ILE A 174 -7.66 16.51 -15.42
N TYR A 175 -6.85 15.63 -14.84
CA TYR A 175 -5.89 16.03 -13.83
C TYR A 175 -4.64 16.64 -14.50
N PRO A 176 -4.18 17.84 -14.10
CA PRO A 176 -3.07 18.51 -14.77
C PRO A 176 -1.69 17.96 -14.38
N GLY A 177 -1.57 17.32 -13.22
CA GLY A 177 -0.32 16.77 -12.71
C GLY A 177 0.04 15.39 -13.27
N GLN A 178 1.16 14.86 -12.79
CA GLN A 178 1.62 13.53 -13.16
C GLN A 178 0.83 12.45 -12.43
N TYR A 179 0.70 11.29 -13.08
CA TYR A 179 0.09 10.11 -12.48
C TYR A 179 1.12 9.33 -11.66
N PRO A 180 0.71 8.67 -10.56
CA PRO A 180 1.60 7.77 -9.83
C PRO A 180 2.19 6.70 -10.76
N PRO A 181 3.52 6.44 -10.76
CA PRO A 181 4.15 5.44 -11.63
C PRO A 181 3.54 4.04 -11.51
N ALA A 182 3.02 3.70 -10.32
CA ALA A 182 2.34 2.45 -10.03
C ALA A 182 1.11 2.19 -10.93
N VAL A 183 0.47 3.23 -11.48
CA VAL A 183 -0.67 3.08 -12.41
C VAL A 183 -0.25 2.31 -13.65
N ALA A 184 0.91 2.64 -14.22
CA ALA A 184 1.43 1.95 -15.39
C ALA A 184 1.80 0.50 -15.07
N VAL A 185 2.35 0.24 -13.88
CA VAL A 185 2.68 -1.11 -13.40
C VAL A 185 1.42 -1.97 -13.27
N VAL A 186 0.37 -1.46 -12.61
CA VAL A 186 -0.91 -2.17 -12.47
C VAL A 186 -1.49 -2.51 -13.84
N LYS A 187 -1.61 -1.52 -14.75
CA LYS A 187 -2.18 -1.75 -16.07
C LYS A 187 -1.40 -2.80 -16.88
N ARG A 188 -0.06 -2.74 -16.86
CA ARG A 188 0.79 -3.75 -17.51
C ARG A 188 0.69 -5.13 -16.87
N ALA A 189 0.58 -5.22 -15.55
CA ALA A 189 0.51 -6.50 -14.85
C ALA A 189 -0.84 -7.18 -15.11
N LEU A 190 -1.94 -6.44 -14.98
CA LEU A 190 -3.29 -6.96 -15.22
C LEU A 190 -3.48 -7.41 -16.68
N SER A 191 -2.88 -6.71 -17.66
CA SER A 191 -3.00 -7.10 -19.07
C SER A 191 -2.31 -8.44 -19.41
N LYS A 192 -1.49 -8.99 -18.51
CA LYS A 192 -0.82 -10.29 -18.70
C LYS A 192 -1.65 -11.46 -18.14
N ILE A 193 -2.71 -11.18 -17.37
CA ILE A 193 -3.56 -12.20 -16.74
C ILE A 193 -4.51 -12.76 -17.80
N LYS A 194 -4.62 -14.09 -17.89
CA LYS A 194 -5.45 -14.76 -18.90
C LYS A 194 -6.92 -14.75 -18.51
N LYS A 195 -7.24 -14.88 -17.22
CA LYS A 195 -8.60 -14.84 -16.71
C LYS A 195 -9.09 -13.40 -16.53
N PRO A 196 -10.41 -13.14 -16.63
CA PRO A 196 -10.95 -11.80 -16.51
C PRO A 196 -10.66 -11.19 -15.15
N VAL A 197 -10.01 -10.03 -15.14
CA VAL A 197 -9.85 -9.16 -13.98
C VAL A 197 -10.29 -7.76 -14.37
N THR A 198 -11.28 -7.22 -13.65
CA THR A 198 -11.78 -5.87 -13.89
C THR A 198 -10.99 -4.88 -13.03
N LEU A 199 -10.30 -3.95 -13.67
CA LEU A 199 -9.66 -2.83 -12.97
C LEU A 199 -10.72 -1.81 -12.55
N LEU A 200 -10.85 -1.58 -11.25
CA LEU A 200 -11.55 -0.41 -10.72
C LEU A 200 -10.60 0.79 -10.86
N ASP A 201 -10.59 1.43 -12.04
CA ASP A 201 -9.65 2.51 -12.39
C ASP A 201 -10.03 3.83 -11.68
N ILE A 202 -9.81 3.86 -10.37
CA ILE A 202 -10.18 4.97 -9.48
C ILE A 202 -9.19 6.14 -9.51
N THR A 203 -8.03 6.00 -10.15
CA THR A 203 -6.93 6.94 -9.93
C THR A 203 -7.25 8.35 -10.42
N THR A 204 -7.76 8.51 -11.65
CA THR A 204 -8.10 9.84 -12.19
C THR A 204 -9.20 10.52 -11.39
N LEU A 205 -10.30 9.81 -11.10
CA LEU A 205 -11.41 10.40 -10.34
C LEU A 205 -10.98 10.80 -8.92
N SER A 206 -10.02 10.08 -8.33
CA SER A 206 -9.48 10.40 -7.01
C SER A 206 -8.45 11.52 -7.05
N LEU A 207 -7.64 11.62 -8.10
CA LEU A 207 -6.71 12.75 -8.32
C LEU A 207 -7.46 14.08 -8.45
N LEU A 208 -8.71 14.07 -8.92
CA LEU A 208 -9.53 15.28 -8.95
C LEU A 208 -9.99 15.72 -7.56
N ARG A 209 -9.84 14.89 -6.52
CA ARG A 209 -10.44 15.10 -5.19
C ARG A 209 -9.43 15.58 -4.15
N LYS A 210 -8.62 16.58 -4.47
CA LYS A 210 -7.70 17.24 -3.52
C LYS A 210 -8.36 17.72 -2.21
N ASP A 211 -9.67 17.94 -2.24
CA ASP A 211 -10.53 18.32 -1.11
C ASP A 211 -10.94 17.16 -0.18
N GLY A 212 -10.76 15.92 -0.62
CA GLY A 212 -11.33 14.75 0.04
C GLY A 212 -10.52 14.19 1.23
N HIS A 213 -9.34 14.74 1.51
CA HIS A 213 -8.43 14.24 2.53
C HIS A 213 -8.74 14.80 3.93
N PRO A 214 -8.42 14.06 5.01
CA PRO A 214 -8.51 14.57 6.39
C PRO A 214 -7.63 15.79 6.63
N SER A 215 -6.48 15.91 5.95
CA SER A 215 -5.51 16.97 6.21
C SER A 215 -5.13 16.99 7.70
N ILE A 216 -5.35 18.11 8.39
CA ILE A 216 -5.07 18.30 9.82
C ILE A 216 -6.18 17.76 10.75
N TYR A 217 -7.24 17.18 10.19
CA TYR A 217 -8.34 16.57 10.96
C TYR A 217 -8.17 15.06 11.14
N GLY A 218 -7.06 14.50 10.65
CA GLY A 218 -6.70 13.09 10.80
C GLY A 218 -6.00 12.76 12.12
N ILE A 219 -5.43 11.55 12.17
CA ILE A 219 -4.63 11.10 13.32
C ILE A 219 -3.38 11.99 13.45
N GLY A 220 -3.20 12.61 14.61
CA GLY A 220 -2.11 13.56 14.86
C GLY A 220 -2.50 15.04 14.71
N GLY A 221 -3.73 15.34 14.29
CA GLY A 221 -4.27 16.70 14.28
C GLY A 221 -3.44 17.67 13.44
N ALA A 222 -3.25 18.89 13.94
CA ALA A 222 -2.46 19.93 13.26
C ALA A 222 -1.01 19.54 12.97
N SER A 223 -0.45 18.57 13.70
CA SER A 223 0.91 18.06 13.52
C SER A 223 0.99 16.82 12.62
N GLY A 224 -0.15 16.21 12.27
CA GLY A 224 -0.27 14.98 11.50
C GLY A 224 -0.97 15.23 10.17
N MET A 225 -0.32 15.97 9.27
CA MET A 225 -0.87 16.28 7.94
C MET A 225 -1.07 15.00 7.12
N ASP A 226 -2.33 14.66 6.87
CA ASP A 226 -2.69 13.47 6.12
C ASP A 226 -3.34 13.84 4.78
N CYS A 227 -2.56 13.70 3.71
CA CYS A 227 -3.04 13.82 2.34
C CYS A 227 -3.00 12.48 1.59
N THR A 228 -3.07 11.37 2.31
CA THR A 228 -3.02 10.00 1.76
C THR A 228 -4.30 9.22 2.01
N HIS A 229 -4.89 9.36 3.20
CA HIS A 229 -6.19 8.76 3.54
C HIS A 229 -7.34 9.67 3.15
N TRP A 230 -8.57 9.16 3.21
CA TRP A 230 -9.77 9.88 2.80
C TRP A 230 -10.72 10.11 3.97
N CYS A 231 -11.36 11.27 4.00
CA CYS A 231 -12.53 11.48 4.85
C CYS A 231 -13.66 10.52 4.45
N ILE A 232 -14.42 10.07 5.45
CA ILE A 232 -15.65 9.31 5.28
C ILE A 232 -16.80 10.11 5.92
N ALA A 233 -17.92 10.37 5.24
CA ALA A 233 -18.25 10.00 3.85
C ALA A 233 -17.41 10.77 2.81
N GLY A 234 -17.18 10.18 1.64
CA GLY A 234 -16.35 10.81 0.61
C GLY A 234 -15.92 9.92 -0.56
N VAL A 235 -14.67 10.07 -0.99
CA VAL A 235 -14.09 9.43 -2.18
C VAL A 235 -14.24 7.89 -2.17
N PRO A 236 -13.98 7.18 -1.05
CA PRO A 236 -14.18 5.73 -1.00
C PRO A 236 -15.63 5.28 -1.21
N ASP A 237 -16.62 6.11 -0.88
CA ASP A 237 -18.02 5.78 -1.12
C ASP A 237 -18.32 5.76 -2.62
N THR A 238 -17.73 6.67 -3.40
CA THR A 238 -17.82 6.64 -4.87
C THR A 238 -17.17 5.38 -5.44
N TRP A 239 -16.03 4.94 -4.91
CA TRP A 239 -15.40 3.68 -5.34
C TRP A 239 -16.34 2.49 -5.12
N ASN A 240 -16.96 2.42 -3.94
CA ASN A 240 -17.93 1.38 -3.59
C ASN A 240 -19.18 1.43 -4.47
N GLN A 241 -19.68 2.62 -4.81
CA GLN A 241 -20.79 2.76 -5.74
C GLN A 241 -20.44 2.26 -7.16
N ILE A 242 -19.24 2.56 -7.66
CA ILE A 242 -18.77 2.05 -8.95
C ILE A 242 -18.66 0.52 -8.91
N LEU A 243 -18.02 -0.03 -7.88
CA LEU A 243 -17.90 -1.48 -7.69
C LEU A 243 -19.28 -2.16 -7.64
N TYR A 244 -20.22 -1.60 -6.88
CA TYR A 244 -21.59 -2.10 -6.78
C TYR A 244 -22.29 -2.14 -8.15
N ASN A 245 -22.16 -1.09 -8.96
CA ASN A 245 -22.73 -1.05 -10.30
C ASN A 245 -22.07 -2.07 -11.23
N LEU A 246 -20.75 -2.23 -11.18
CA LEU A 246 -20.06 -3.27 -11.95
C LEU A 246 -20.56 -4.67 -11.59
N ILE A 247 -20.76 -4.96 -10.30
CA ILE A 247 -21.26 -6.26 -9.83
C ILE A 247 -22.68 -6.53 -10.35
N ILE A 248 -23.55 -5.51 -10.35
CA ILE A 248 -24.96 -5.69 -10.74
C ILE A 248 -25.11 -5.74 -12.27
N TRP A 249 -24.41 -4.88 -13.00
CA TRP A 249 -24.49 -4.87 -14.47
C TRP A 249 -23.94 -6.15 -15.08
N HIS A 250 -22.99 -6.84 -14.44
CA HIS A 250 -22.53 -8.15 -14.88
C HIS A 250 -23.52 -9.31 -14.63
N LYS A 251 -24.56 -9.10 -13.82
CA LYS A 251 -25.62 -10.09 -13.57
C LYS A 251 -26.82 -9.95 -14.51
N LEU A 252 -26.92 -8.84 -15.25
CA LEU A 252 -27.95 -8.57 -16.25
C LEU A 252 -27.43 -8.94 -17.65
#